data_AF-A0AA36C6D1-F1
#
_entry.id   AF-A0AA36C6D1-F1
#
_cell.length_a   1.000
_cell.length_b   1.000
_cell.length_c   1.000
_cell.angle_alpha   90.00
_cell.angle_beta   90.00
_cell.angle_gamma   90.00
#
_symmetry.space_group_name_H-M   'P 1'
#
loop_
_entity.id
_entity.type
_entity.pdbx_description
1 polymer ?
#
loop_
_entity_poly.entity_id
_entity_poly.type
_entity_poly.pdbx_seq_one_letter_code
_entity_poly.pdbx_strand_id
1 'polypeptide(L)'
;MPPMIRQSCTLDLQIRPDAFSRPRRIWPLLQRSTLHPQIDGWPVNWMPYPIHSVPGPEDTLDEEGSSDCKRIGLLRGRREKDTGYVQYLLKNQDFLNQLTTWARMPINDAYSINKLWDTLYCQRAHNMTMPPWLSDSIWSKLNEMFIYTDDYLDGSAVPGIGNNENTELLALRSGELLGQMLSSMTDAVNNKPHWKFHVYSAHDSTITALLRIYHNMYSVLGVNNPGYASHLVHELWKDTSGQYYVQVLFSDGPYTDYRSITYTLDECSHYASGCPWKIFNQGYASYVIPNFWQRCAQTN
;
A
#
# COMPACT_ATOMS: atom_id res chain seq x y z
N MET A 1 7.74 5.72 30.86
CA MET A 1 7.84 5.89 29.39
C MET A 1 6.67 6.76 28.97
N PRO A 2 6.87 7.89 28.29
CA PRO A 2 5.74 8.61 27.72
C PRO A 2 5.14 7.74 26.61
N PRO A 3 3.81 7.75 26.42
CA PRO A 3 3.19 7.00 25.33
C PRO A 3 3.76 7.52 24.02
N MET A 4 4.34 6.62 23.22
CA MET A 4 4.59 6.89 21.81
C MET A 4 3.23 7.13 21.18
N ILE A 5 2.91 8.39 20.89
CA ILE A 5 1.80 8.74 20.02
C ILE A 5 2.23 8.26 18.62
N ARG A 6 1.78 7.08 18.21
CA ARG A 6 1.79 6.69 16.80
C ARG A 6 0.71 7.54 16.13
N GLN A 7 1.13 8.61 15.45
CA GLN A 7 0.28 9.31 14.51
C GLN A 7 0.35 8.53 13.20
N SER A 8 -0.65 7.67 12.97
CA SER A 8 -1.03 7.39 11.60
C SER A 8 -1.63 8.68 11.04
N CYS A 9 -1.00 9.24 10.02
CA CYS A 9 -1.52 10.37 9.28
C CYS A 9 -1.60 9.95 7.83
N THR A 10 -2.78 9.49 7.42
CA THR A 10 -3.06 9.49 5.99
C THR A 10 -3.22 10.94 5.53
N LEU A 11 -2.33 11.37 4.65
CA LEU A 11 -2.35 12.70 4.03
C LEU A 11 -3.16 12.64 2.75
N ASP A 12 -4.16 13.50 2.58
CA ASP A 12 -4.69 13.83 1.24
C ASP A 12 -4.33 15.26 0.88
N LEU A 13 -3.53 15.44 -0.18
CA LEU A 13 -3.28 16.74 -0.81
C LEU A 13 -4.03 16.81 -2.13
N GLN A 14 -5.04 17.68 -2.19
CA GLN A 14 -5.83 17.95 -3.39
C GLN A 14 -5.42 19.30 -4.01
N ILE A 15 -4.86 19.27 -5.23
CA ILE A 15 -4.38 20.49 -5.92
C ILE A 15 -5.31 20.87 -7.07
N ARG A 16 -5.95 22.04 -6.95
CA ARG A 16 -6.84 22.65 -7.97
C ARG A 16 -5.98 23.35 -9.05
N PRO A 17 -6.52 23.63 -10.24
CA PRO A 17 -5.71 23.71 -11.45
C PRO A 17 -4.87 24.99 -11.53
N ASP A 18 -3.55 24.82 -11.41
CA ASP A 18 -2.51 25.62 -12.08
C ASP A 18 -1.61 24.62 -12.86
N ALA A 19 -1.03 25.02 -13.99
CA ALA A 19 -0.42 24.09 -14.95
C ALA A 19 0.79 23.29 -14.42
N PHE A 20 0.69 21.95 -14.35
CA PHE A 20 1.85 21.08 -14.10
C PHE A 20 1.83 19.83 -15.00
N SER A 21 3.01 19.45 -15.50
CA SER A 21 3.24 18.19 -16.21
C SER A 21 4.41 17.45 -15.57
N ARG A 22 4.14 16.19 -15.17
CA ARG A 22 5.03 15.15 -14.60
C ARG A 22 5.33 15.22 -13.08
N PRO A 23 5.18 14.10 -12.34
CA PRO A 23 5.43 14.01 -10.88
C PRO A 23 6.85 14.37 -10.44
N ARG A 24 7.89 14.03 -11.24
CA ARG A 24 9.31 14.30 -10.91
C ARG A 24 9.69 15.77 -10.84
N ARG A 25 8.80 16.69 -11.22
CA ARG A 25 9.07 18.14 -11.23
C ARG A 25 8.12 18.93 -10.35
N ILE A 26 7.34 18.29 -9.48
CA ILE A 26 6.40 19.02 -8.60
C ILE A 26 7.20 19.93 -7.65
N TRP A 27 8.19 19.39 -6.91
CA TRP A 27 8.89 20.17 -5.88
C TRP A 27 9.66 21.40 -6.40
N PRO A 28 10.44 21.33 -7.50
CA PRO A 28 11.14 22.50 -8.02
C PRO A 28 10.24 23.52 -8.75
N LEU A 29 9.08 23.10 -9.28
CA LEU A 29 8.14 24.00 -9.97
C LEU A 29 7.27 24.78 -9.00
N LEU A 30 6.97 24.24 -7.81
CA LEU A 30 6.26 24.94 -6.75
C LEU A 30 7.04 26.14 -6.19
N GLN A 31 8.37 26.13 -6.26
CA GLN A 31 9.19 27.27 -5.81
C GLN A 31 9.03 28.54 -6.66
N ARG A 32 8.48 28.43 -7.89
CA ARG A 32 8.38 29.55 -8.84
C ARG A 32 6.96 30.06 -9.09
N SER A 33 5.97 29.54 -8.37
CA SER A 33 4.57 29.92 -8.60
C SER A 33 4.17 31.19 -7.84
N THR A 34 3.14 31.85 -8.35
CA THR A 34 2.37 32.92 -7.71
C THR A 34 1.64 32.49 -6.42
N LEU A 35 1.90 31.28 -5.92
CA LEU A 35 1.26 30.69 -4.75
C LEU A 35 1.99 31.01 -3.43
N HIS A 36 3.18 31.65 -3.51
CA HIS A 36 3.87 32.10 -2.31
C HIS A 36 3.06 33.18 -1.58
N PRO A 37 2.83 33.04 -0.25
CA PRO A 37 2.14 34.04 0.53
C PRO A 37 2.84 35.40 0.45
N GLN A 38 2.12 36.43 0.00
CA GLN A 38 2.57 37.82 -0.05
C GLN A 38 2.36 38.49 1.31
N ILE A 39 2.88 37.87 2.38
CA ILE A 39 2.74 38.33 3.77
C ILE A 39 4.13 38.75 4.28
N ASP A 40 4.24 39.95 4.85
CA ASP A 40 5.49 40.45 5.41
C ASP A 40 6.04 39.51 6.49
N GLY A 41 7.31 39.12 6.35
CA GLY A 41 8.00 38.19 7.26
C GLY A 41 7.80 36.71 6.95
N TRP A 42 7.06 36.35 5.89
CA TRP A 42 6.92 34.96 5.47
C TRP A 42 8.24 34.38 4.91
N PRO A 43 8.63 33.13 5.28
CA PRO A 43 9.86 32.54 4.75
C PRO A 43 9.82 32.35 3.24
N VAL A 44 10.83 32.85 2.53
CA VAL A 44 10.90 32.85 1.05
C VAL A 44 10.98 31.47 0.39
N ASN A 45 11.24 30.41 1.17
CA ASN A 45 11.39 29.04 0.68
C ASN A 45 10.37 28.07 1.27
N TRP A 46 9.30 28.58 1.87
CA TRP A 46 8.26 27.75 2.48
C TRP A 46 6.88 28.16 1.99
N MET A 47 6.10 27.18 1.55
CA MET A 47 4.71 27.38 1.14
C MET A 47 3.82 26.46 1.96
N PRO A 48 2.72 26.98 2.53
CA PRO A 48 1.81 26.14 3.29
C PRO A 48 0.90 25.41 2.31
N TYR A 49 0.95 24.07 2.33
CA TYR A 49 -0.05 23.25 1.68
C TYR A 49 -0.96 22.64 2.75
N PRO A 50 -2.29 22.73 2.61
CA PRO A 50 -3.19 22.08 3.54
C PRO A 50 -2.98 20.57 3.45
N ILE A 51 -2.75 19.97 4.61
CA ILE A 51 -2.61 18.54 4.81
C ILE A 51 -3.90 18.08 5.47
N HIS A 52 -4.73 17.32 4.75
CA HIS A 52 -5.94 16.73 5.32
C HIS A 52 -5.61 15.36 5.90
N SER A 53 -6.14 15.09 7.09
CA SER A 53 -6.01 13.80 7.78
C SER A 53 -7.29 13.51 8.57
N VAL A 54 -7.57 12.24 8.80
CA VAL A 54 -8.64 11.78 9.68
C VAL A 54 -8.05 11.05 10.89
N PRO A 55 -8.77 10.97 12.02
CA PRO A 55 -8.34 10.15 13.15
C PRO A 55 -8.23 8.67 12.75
N GLY A 56 -7.30 7.93 13.36
CA GLY A 56 -7.06 6.50 13.07
C GLY A 56 -8.34 5.64 13.00
N PRO A 57 -9.26 5.67 13.99
CA PRO A 57 -10.50 4.89 13.95
C PRO A 57 -11.46 5.23 12.79
N GLU A 58 -11.25 6.37 12.12
CA GLU A 58 -12.02 6.82 10.96
C GLU A 58 -11.22 6.68 9.66
N ASP A 59 -9.96 6.23 9.72
CA ASP A 59 -9.05 6.12 8.59
C ASP A 59 -9.29 4.82 7.81
N THR A 60 -9.95 4.92 6.68
CA THR A 60 -10.22 3.79 5.78
C THR A 60 -9.06 3.47 4.84
N LEU A 61 -8.00 4.26 4.86
CA LEU A 61 -6.80 4.13 4.01
C LEU A 61 -5.64 3.43 4.73
N ASP A 62 -5.73 3.33 6.06
CA ASP A 62 -4.73 2.71 6.91
C ASP A 62 -5.18 1.35 7.45
N GLU A 63 -4.21 0.43 7.55
CA GLU A 63 -4.33 -0.82 8.26
C GLU A 63 -4.70 -0.61 9.75
N GLU A 64 -4.24 0.47 10.40
CA GLU A 64 -4.61 0.76 11.80
C GLU A 64 -6.08 1.23 11.94
N GLY A 65 -6.67 1.95 10.98
CA GLY A 65 -8.12 2.24 11.01
C GLY A 65 -8.98 1.03 10.65
N SER A 66 -8.41 0.10 9.89
CA SER A 66 -8.93 -1.25 9.68
C SER A 66 -8.83 -2.16 10.93
N SER A 67 -8.11 -1.76 11.98
CA SER A 67 -7.94 -2.59 13.20
C SER A 67 -9.21 -2.68 14.03
N ASP A 68 -10.07 -1.65 14.00
CA ASP A 68 -11.42 -1.68 14.59
C ASP A 68 -12.42 -2.41 13.68
N CYS A 69 -11.98 -2.85 12.50
CA CYS A 69 -12.82 -3.53 11.55
C CYS A 69 -13.07 -4.98 11.91
N LYS A 70 -14.21 -5.23 12.56
CA LYS A 70 -14.64 -6.56 13.00
C LYS A 70 -14.62 -7.57 11.86
N ARG A 71 -15.06 -7.17 10.66
CA ARG A 71 -15.08 -8.07 9.50
C ARG A 71 -13.69 -8.51 9.08
N ILE A 72 -12.72 -7.60 9.00
CA ILE A 72 -11.32 -7.92 8.68
C ILE A 72 -10.76 -8.88 9.73
N GLY A 73 -10.93 -8.60 11.02
CA GLY A 73 -10.48 -9.48 12.10
C GLY A 73 -11.07 -10.89 12.01
N LEU A 74 -12.36 -11.01 11.66
CA LEU A 74 -13.02 -12.30 11.45
C LEU A 74 -12.47 -13.06 10.24
N LEU A 75 -12.26 -12.37 9.10
CA LEU A 75 -11.73 -13.00 7.89
C LEU A 75 -10.27 -13.44 8.08
N ARG A 76 -9.43 -12.62 8.72
CA ARG A 76 -8.06 -12.98 9.12
C ARG A 76 -8.07 -14.17 10.08
N GLY A 77 -8.89 -14.13 11.13
CA GLY A 77 -8.97 -15.21 12.11
C GLY A 77 -9.55 -16.53 11.57
N ARG A 78 -10.30 -16.51 10.45
CA ARG A 78 -10.66 -17.72 9.70
C ARG A 78 -9.44 -18.26 8.96
N ARG A 79 -8.70 -17.40 8.25
CA ARG A 79 -7.48 -17.78 7.52
C ARG A 79 -6.36 -18.31 8.41
N GLU A 80 -6.19 -17.77 9.60
CA GLU A 80 -5.23 -18.29 10.59
C GLU A 80 -5.49 -19.75 10.98
N LYS A 81 -6.73 -20.22 10.80
CA LYS A 81 -7.15 -21.60 11.10
C LYS A 81 -7.19 -22.48 9.85
N ASP A 82 -6.94 -21.92 8.67
CA ASP A 82 -6.91 -22.69 7.44
C ASP A 82 -5.77 -23.72 7.51
N THR A 83 -6.07 -24.95 7.12
CA THR A 83 -5.12 -26.08 7.21
C THR A 83 -3.79 -25.74 6.56
N GLY A 84 -3.81 -25.06 5.42
CA GLY A 84 -2.60 -24.65 4.70
C GLY A 84 -1.69 -23.70 5.49
N TYR A 85 -2.27 -22.70 6.15
CA TYR A 85 -1.55 -21.76 7.00
C TYR A 85 -0.97 -22.43 8.25
N VAL A 86 -1.77 -23.24 8.93
CA VAL A 86 -1.32 -24.01 10.09
C VAL A 86 -0.16 -24.94 9.71
N GLN A 87 -0.27 -25.66 8.58
CA GLN A 87 0.79 -26.54 8.10
C GLN A 87 2.06 -25.78 7.70
N TYR A 88 1.93 -24.58 7.13
CA TYR A 88 3.08 -23.73 6.82
C TYR A 88 3.86 -23.34 8.08
N LEU A 89 3.18 -22.93 9.15
CA LEU A 89 3.81 -22.62 10.43
C LEU A 89 4.44 -23.86 11.08
N LEU A 90 3.72 -24.99 11.10
CA LEU A 90 4.23 -26.27 11.64
C LEU A 90 5.50 -26.75 10.91
N LYS A 91 5.52 -26.64 9.58
CA LYS A 91 6.70 -26.98 8.77
C LYS A 91 7.92 -26.10 9.11
N ASN A 92 7.68 -24.89 9.60
CA ASN A 92 8.73 -23.94 9.98
C ASN A 92 8.96 -23.86 11.51
N GLN A 93 8.35 -24.75 12.30
CA GLN A 93 8.36 -24.67 13.76
C GLN A 93 9.78 -24.64 14.35
N ASP A 94 10.70 -25.46 13.83
CA ASP A 94 12.10 -25.49 14.32
C ASP A 94 12.82 -24.16 14.12
N PHE A 95 12.51 -23.45 13.03
CA PHE A 95 13.06 -22.13 12.76
C PHE A 95 12.42 -21.07 13.67
N LEU A 96 11.09 -21.11 13.85
CA LEU A 96 10.37 -20.24 14.78
C LEU A 96 10.86 -20.40 16.24
N ASN A 97 11.16 -21.64 16.66
CA ASN A 97 11.72 -21.93 17.97
C ASN A 97 13.14 -21.37 18.14
N GLN A 98 13.98 -21.45 17.10
CA GLN A 98 15.30 -20.82 17.10
C GLN A 98 15.21 -19.30 17.18
N LEU A 99 14.34 -18.68 16.36
CA LEU A 99 14.07 -17.25 16.43
C LEU A 99 13.59 -16.83 17.82
N THR A 100 12.68 -17.59 18.42
CA THR A 100 12.20 -17.35 19.79
C THR A 100 13.35 -17.32 20.80
N THR A 101 14.28 -18.29 20.69
CA THR A 101 15.45 -18.38 21.57
C THR A 101 16.40 -17.21 21.39
N TRP A 102 16.70 -16.85 20.13
CA TRP A 102 17.64 -15.78 19.80
C TRP A 102 17.09 -14.38 20.07
N ALA A 103 15.82 -14.14 19.74
CA ALA A 103 15.13 -12.86 19.97
C ALA A 103 14.68 -12.68 21.43
N ARG A 104 14.65 -13.77 22.22
CA ARG A 104 14.17 -13.78 23.62
C ARG A 104 12.73 -13.29 23.76
N MET A 105 11.90 -13.58 22.76
CA MET A 105 10.47 -13.31 22.74
C MET A 105 9.74 -14.41 21.96
N PRO A 106 8.49 -14.76 22.28
CA PRO A 106 7.74 -15.75 21.51
C PRO A 106 7.58 -15.31 20.05
N ILE A 107 7.98 -16.17 19.11
CA ILE A 107 7.78 -16.00 17.66
C ILE A 107 6.99 -17.21 17.17
N ASN A 108 5.67 -17.07 17.01
CA ASN A 108 4.76 -18.19 16.74
C ASN A 108 3.57 -17.84 15.85
N ASP A 109 3.42 -16.58 15.46
CA ASP A 109 2.33 -16.09 14.61
C ASP A 109 2.82 -14.97 13.68
N ALA A 110 1.98 -14.57 12.71
CA ALA A 110 2.34 -13.51 11.76
C ALA A 110 2.71 -12.19 12.44
N TYR A 111 2.03 -11.85 13.55
CA TYR A 111 2.29 -10.62 14.28
C TYR A 111 3.68 -10.59 14.91
N SER A 112 4.06 -11.65 15.62
CA SER A 112 5.38 -11.79 16.24
C SER A 112 6.50 -11.90 15.21
N ILE A 113 6.24 -12.58 14.07
CA ILE A 113 7.15 -12.63 12.92
C ILE A 113 7.38 -11.22 12.35
N ASN A 114 6.30 -10.46 12.08
CA ASN A 114 6.36 -9.07 11.60
C ASN A 114 7.17 -8.20 12.57
N LYS A 115 6.86 -8.25 13.88
CA LYS A 115 7.57 -7.44 14.89
C LYS A 115 9.08 -7.68 14.89
N LEU A 116 9.50 -8.94 14.80
CA LEU A 116 10.92 -9.28 14.72
C LEU A 116 11.53 -8.77 13.40
N TRP A 117 10.85 -9.03 12.27
CA TRP A 117 11.32 -8.60 10.95
C TRP A 117 11.48 -7.07 10.87
N ASP A 118 10.46 -6.30 11.26
CA ASP A 118 10.44 -4.84 11.20
C ASP A 118 11.57 -4.22 12.05
N THR A 119 11.76 -4.77 13.26
CA THR A 119 12.85 -4.35 14.15
C THR A 119 14.22 -4.53 13.49
N LEU A 120 14.46 -5.72 12.91
CA LEU A 120 15.72 -6.04 12.26
C LEU A 120 15.91 -5.27 10.96
N TYR A 121 14.83 -5.04 10.20
CA TYR A 121 14.83 -4.22 8.99
C TYR A 121 15.28 -2.79 9.32
N CYS A 122 14.65 -2.16 10.32
CA CYS A 122 14.99 -0.82 10.78
C CYS A 122 16.45 -0.72 11.23
N GLN A 123 16.94 -1.70 12.00
CA GLN A 123 18.34 -1.75 12.43
C GLN A 123 19.31 -1.83 11.25
N ARG A 124 19.02 -2.68 10.26
CA ARG A 124 19.80 -2.77 9.01
C ARG A 124 19.81 -1.45 8.25
N ALA A 125 18.64 -0.83 8.08
CA ALA A 125 18.50 0.44 7.36
C ALA A 125 19.30 1.59 8.01
N HIS A 126 19.52 1.53 9.32
CA HIS A 126 20.27 2.54 10.07
C HIS A 126 21.73 2.12 10.34
N ASN A 127 22.25 1.09 9.66
CA ASN A 127 23.61 0.57 9.84
C ASN A 127 23.96 0.24 11.30
N MET A 128 22.97 -0.21 12.07
CA MET A 128 23.19 -0.63 13.44
C MET A 128 23.91 -1.98 13.49
N THR A 129 24.58 -2.27 14.60
CA THR A 129 25.20 -3.58 14.82
C THR A 129 24.13 -4.66 14.87
N MET A 130 24.15 -5.56 13.89
CA MET A 130 23.19 -6.67 13.81
C MET A 130 23.52 -7.78 14.81
N PRO A 131 22.50 -8.55 15.27
CA PRO A 131 22.74 -9.69 16.13
C PRO A 131 23.65 -10.73 15.44
N PRO A 132 24.63 -11.34 16.15
CA PRO A 132 25.58 -12.27 15.53
C PRO A 132 24.97 -13.51 14.86
N TRP A 133 23.76 -13.88 15.26
CA TRP A 133 23.03 -15.01 14.68
C TRP A 133 22.35 -14.65 13.35
N LEU A 134 22.19 -13.37 13.00
CA LEU A 134 21.45 -12.95 11.80
C LEU A 134 22.34 -13.01 10.54
N SER A 135 22.55 -14.22 10.04
CA SER A 135 23.12 -14.43 8.70
C SER A 135 22.15 -14.03 7.58
N ASP A 136 22.66 -13.88 6.36
CA ASP A 136 21.82 -13.55 5.19
C ASP A 136 20.78 -14.64 4.90
N SER A 137 21.10 -15.92 5.13
CA SER A 137 20.13 -17.01 4.95
C SER A 137 18.99 -16.95 5.98
N ILE A 138 19.30 -16.61 7.23
CA ILE A 138 18.29 -16.41 8.28
C ILE A 138 17.42 -15.19 7.96
N TRP A 139 18.04 -14.10 7.48
CA TRP A 139 17.31 -12.92 7.02
C TRP A 139 16.37 -13.24 5.87
N SER A 140 16.85 -13.88 4.80
CA SER A 140 16.03 -14.25 3.64
C SER A 140 14.86 -15.14 4.04
N LYS A 141 15.09 -16.12 4.92
CA LYS A 141 14.01 -17.01 5.40
C LYS A 141 13.00 -16.26 6.27
N LEU A 142 13.45 -15.39 7.18
CA LEU A 142 12.55 -14.56 8.00
C LEU A 142 11.73 -13.62 7.13
N ASN A 143 12.34 -13.00 6.13
CA ASN A 143 11.67 -12.11 5.18
C ASN A 143 10.62 -12.85 4.35
N GLU A 144 10.95 -14.02 3.81
CA GLU A 144 9.97 -14.86 3.10
C GLU A 144 8.79 -15.22 4.01
N MET A 145 9.06 -15.66 5.25
CA MET A 145 8.00 -15.99 6.20
C MET A 145 7.12 -14.78 6.52
N PHE A 146 7.70 -13.61 6.73
CA PHE A 146 6.96 -12.37 6.93
C PHE A 146 6.04 -12.09 5.74
N ILE A 147 6.59 -12.01 4.53
CA ILE A 147 5.81 -11.69 3.32
C ILE A 147 4.71 -12.72 3.07
N TYR A 148 5.01 -14.02 3.15
CA TYR A 148 4.01 -15.06 2.88
C TYR A 148 2.91 -15.14 3.93
N THR A 149 3.25 -15.01 5.21
CA THR A 149 2.23 -15.02 6.27
C THR A 149 1.34 -13.79 6.21
N ASP A 150 1.94 -12.62 5.99
CA ASP A 150 1.19 -11.37 5.86
C ASP A 150 0.29 -11.35 4.63
N ASP A 151 0.84 -11.69 3.45
CA ASP A 151 0.10 -11.73 2.20
C ASP A 151 -1.06 -12.72 2.22
N TYR A 152 -0.84 -13.90 2.81
CA TYR A 152 -1.94 -14.83 3.02
C TYR A 152 -2.97 -14.26 3.99
N LEU A 153 -2.57 -13.74 5.16
CA LEU A 153 -3.57 -13.22 6.10
C LEU A 153 -4.33 -12.00 5.55
N ASP A 154 -3.75 -11.23 4.64
CA ASP A 154 -4.41 -10.09 3.99
C ASP A 154 -5.28 -10.45 2.79
N GLY A 155 -5.44 -11.75 2.49
CA GLY A 155 -6.45 -12.24 1.56
C GLY A 155 -5.90 -12.82 0.27
N SER A 156 -4.59 -12.75 0.02
CA SER A 156 -4.00 -13.29 -1.20
C SER A 156 -3.96 -14.82 -1.21
N ALA A 157 -3.90 -15.40 -2.41
CA ALA A 157 -3.48 -16.78 -2.61
C ALA A 157 -1.95 -16.84 -2.58
N VAL A 158 -1.37 -17.67 -1.70
CA VAL A 158 0.08 -17.77 -1.51
C VAL A 158 0.56 -19.20 -1.78
N PRO A 159 1.48 -19.40 -2.73
CA PRO A 159 2.05 -20.71 -3.02
C PRO A 159 2.64 -21.38 -1.78
N GLY A 160 2.27 -22.65 -1.55
CA GLY A 160 2.73 -23.41 -0.38
C GLY A 160 1.97 -23.13 0.92
N ILE A 161 1.06 -22.15 0.94
CA ILE A 161 0.11 -21.92 2.04
C ILE A 161 -1.30 -22.28 1.57
N GLY A 162 -1.85 -21.57 0.58
CA GLY A 162 -3.19 -21.83 0.08
C GLY A 162 -3.46 -21.07 -1.21
N ASN A 163 -4.25 -21.67 -2.10
CA ASN A 163 -4.56 -21.12 -3.42
C ASN A 163 -5.88 -20.35 -3.47
N ASN A 164 -6.60 -20.25 -2.36
CA ASN A 164 -7.85 -19.50 -2.29
C ASN A 164 -7.51 -18.04 -2.00
N GLU A 165 -8.01 -17.12 -2.82
CA GLU A 165 -8.05 -15.70 -2.51
C GLU A 165 -9.31 -15.36 -1.70
N ASN A 166 -9.24 -14.35 -0.85
CA ASN A 166 -10.39 -13.74 -0.21
C ASN A 166 -10.59 -12.31 -0.75
N THR A 167 -11.34 -12.21 -1.84
CA THR A 167 -11.66 -10.94 -2.53
C THR A 167 -12.36 -9.93 -1.62
N GLU A 168 -13.21 -10.40 -0.68
CA GLU A 168 -13.85 -9.51 0.31
C GLU A 168 -12.80 -8.87 1.23
N LEU A 169 -11.82 -9.65 1.69
CA LEU A 169 -10.74 -9.14 2.52
C LEU A 169 -9.87 -8.16 1.73
N LEU A 170 -9.49 -8.48 0.48
CA LEU A 170 -8.75 -7.56 -0.37
C LEU A 170 -9.50 -6.23 -0.57
N ALA A 171 -10.81 -6.29 -0.84
CA ALA A 171 -11.67 -5.11 -0.96
C ALA A 171 -11.77 -4.31 0.36
N LEU A 172 -11.83 -5.00 1.51
CA LEU A 172 -11.81 -4.35 2.82
C LEU A 172 -10.45 -3.71 3.16
N ARG A 173 -9.36 -4.06 2.46
CA ARG A 173 -8.03 -3.49 2.75
C ARG A 173 -7.72 -2.23 1.96
N SER A 174 -8.14 -2.15 0.69
CA SER A 174 -7.88 -0.94 -0.13
C SER A 174 -8.98 -0.60 -1.14
N GLY A 175 -10.15 -1.24 -1.03
CA GLY A 175 -11.28 -0.99 -1.92
C GLY A 175 -11.87 0.41 -1.82
N GLU A 176 -11.77 1.05 -0.65
CA GLU A 176 -12.22 2.43 -0.45
C GLU A 176 -11.27 3.41 -1.18
N LEU A 177 -9.95 3.24 -1.03
CA LEU A 177 -8.94 4.02 -1.77
C LEU A 177 -9.11 3.84 -3.28
N LEU A 178 -9.22 2.59 -3.73
CA LEU A 178 -9.47 2.27 -5.13
C LEU A 178 -10.75 2.96 -5.62
N GLY A 179 -11.83 2.90 -4.85
CA GLY A 179 -13.10 3.57 -5.16
C GLY A 179 -12.95 5.08 -5.32
N GLN A 180 -12.21 5.74 -4.43
CA GLN A 180 -11.91 7.18 -4.52
C GLN A 180 -11.10 7.51 -5.78
N MET A 181 -10.06 6.72 -6.09
CA MET A 181 -9.25 6.90 -7.29
C MET A 181 -10.07 6.71 -8.57
N LEU A 182 -10.85 5.63 -8.65
CA LEU A 182 -11.70 5.35 -9.81
C LEU A 182 -12.79 6.42 -9.98
N SER A 183 -13.37 6.92 -8.88
CA SER A 183 -14.35 8.01 -8.91
C SER A 183 -13.74 9.31 -9.44
N SER A 184 -12.56 9.70 -8.93
CA SER A 184 -11.86 10.91 -9.39
C SER A 184 -11.50 10.84 -10.88
N MET A 185 -10.99 9.70 -11.34
CA MET A 185 -10.72 9.49 -12.78
C MET A 185 -12.01 9.46 -13.61
N THR A 186 -13.10 8.89 -13.08
CA THR A 186 -14.43 8.91 -13.74
C THR A 186 -14.93 10.32 -13.95
N ASP A 187 -14.78 11.20 -12.96
CA ASP A 187 -15.18 12.60 -13.07
C ASP A 187 -14.35 13.34 -14.13
N ALA A 188 -13.04 13.09 -14.18
CA ALA A 188 -12.17 13.63 -15.22
C ALA A 188 -12.57 13.15 -16.63
N VAL A 189 -12.83 11.85 -16.81
CA VAL A 189 -13.28 11.27 -18.09
C VAL A 189 -14.60 11.90 -18.57
N ASN A 190 -15.52 12.16 -17.63
CA ASN A 190 -16.83 12.75 -17.91
C ASN A 190 -16.82 14.28 -18.00
N ASN A 191 -15.65 14.93 -18.00
CA ASN A 191 -15.49 16.38 -17.98
C ASN A 191 -16.26 17.07 -16.83
N LYS A 192 -16.42 16.39 -15.70
CA LYS A 192 -16.94 17.00 -14.47
C LYS A 192 -15.82 17.76 -13.75
N PRO A 193 -16.15 18.68 -12.82
CA PRO A 193 -15.15 19.29 -11.95
C PRO A 193 -14.35 18.22 -11.20
N HIS A 194 -13.03 18.24 -11.34
CA HIS A 194 -12.12 17.27 -10.74
C HIS A 194 -10.80 17.94 -10.33
N TRP A 195 -10.06 17.27 -9.46
CA TRP A 195 -8.69 17.65 -9.10
C TRP A 195 -7.70 17.05 -10.09
N LYS A 196 -6.61 17.76 -10.39
CA LYS A 196 -5.58 17.24 -11.30
C LYS A 196 -4.64 16.26 -10.61
N PHE A 197 -4.55 16.34 -9.29
CA PHE A 197 -3.60 15.57 -8.51
C PHE A 197 -4.17 15.30 -7.12
N HIS A 198 -4.04 14.05 -6.70
CA HIS A 198 -4.30 13.56 -5.36
C HIS A 198 -3.00 12.92 -4.86
N VAL A 199 -2.61 13.23 -3.62
CA VAL A 199 -1.49 12.56 -2.96
C VAL A 199 -1.99 11.92 -1.70
N TYR A 200 -1.85 10.59 -1.63
CA TYR A 200 -2.10 9.81 -0.44
C TYR A 200 -0.76 9.46 0.20
N SER A 201 -0.38 10.12 1.31
CA SER A 201 0.74 9.62 2.13
C SER A 201 0.17 8.58 3.07
N ALA A 202 0.64 7.34 2.97
CA ALA A 202 0.11 6.21 3.72
C ALA A 202 1.25 5.24 4.07
N HIS A 203 0.93 3.96 4.27
CA HIS A 203 1.88 2.95 4.71
C HIS A 203 2.29 2.00 3.57
N ASP A 204 3.32 1.22 3.83
CA ASP A 204 3.73 0.09 2.99
C ASP A 204 2.56 -0.89 2.74
N SER A 205 1.77 -1.17 3.76
CA SER A 205 0.56 -2.00 3.70
C SER A 205 -0.51 -1.43 2.76
N THR A 206 -0.61 -0.11 2.62
CA THR A 206 -1.53 0.52 1.65
C THR A 206 -1.09 0.24 0.22
N ILE A 207 0.22 0.32 -0.06
CA ILE A 207 0.78 0.00 -1.38
C ILE A 207 0.60 -1.50 -1.68
N THR A 208 0.97 -2.39 -0.75
CA THR A 208 0.83 -3.83 -0.97
C THR A 208 -0.64 -4.22 -1.14
N ALA A 209 -1.58 -3.63 -0.40
CA ALA A 209 -3.01 -3.91 -0.57
C ALA A 209 -3.54 -3.56 -1.96
N LEU A 210 -3.12 -2.43 -2.55
CA LEU A 210 -3.45 -2.11 -3.95
C LEU A 210 -2.81 -3.10 -4.93
N LEU A 211 -1.53 -3.43 -4.73
CA LEU A 211 -0.84 -4.39 -5.60
C LEU A 211 -1.43 -5.81 -5.51
N ARG A 212 -2.01 -6.19 -4.36
CA ARG A 212 -2.75 -7.45 -4.18
C ARG A 212 -4.07 -7.45 -4.95
N ILE A 213 -4.84 -6.35 -4.90
CA ILE A 213 -6.04 -6.16 -5.73
C ILE A 213 -5.71 -6.25 -7.23
N TYR A 214 -4.54 -5.74 -7.62
CA TYR A 214 -4.05 -5.79 -9.00
C TYR A 214 -3.41 -7.12 -9.39
N HIS A 215 -3.32 -8.07 -8.46
CA HIS A 215 -2.70 -9.40 -8.62
C HIS A 215 -1.25 -9.36 -9.09
N ASN A 216 -0.53 -8.29 -8.78
CA ASN A 216 0.80 -8.05 -9.32
C ASN A 216 1.87 -7.78 -8.26
N MET A 217 1.56 -7.93 -6.97
CA MET A 217 2.48 -7.69 -5.86
C MET A 217 3.83 -8.38 -6.05
N TYR A 218 3.86 -9.69 -6.28
CA TYR A 218 5.11 -10.43 -6.48
C TYR A 218 5.85 -10.04 -7.77
N SER A 219 5.13 -9.69 -8.83
CA SER A 219 5.74 -9.20 -10.08
C SER A 219 6.41 -7.83 -9.90
N VAL A 220 5.91 -7.02 -8.96
CA VAL A 220 6.38 -5.65 -8.71
C VAL A 220 7.46 -5.60 -7.62
N LEU A 221 7.31 -6.38 -6.55
CA LEU A 221 8.16 -6.32 -5.35
C LEU A 221 9.02 -7.58 -5.15
N GLY A 222 8.71 -8.68 -5.84
CA GLY A 222 9.21 -10.00 -5.47
C GLY A 222 8.71 -10.41 -4.09
N VAL A 223 9.52 -11.16 -3.35
CA VAL A 223 9.26 -11.50 -1.94
C VAL A 223 9.86 -10.39 -1.06
N ASN A 224 9.39 -9.16 -1.21
CA ASN A 224 9.83 -8.01 -0.41
C ASN A 224 8.66 -7.07 -0.10
N ASN A 225 8.87 -6.20 0.87
CA ASN A 225 7.97 -5.10 1.19
C ASN A 225 8.38 -3.83 0.41
N PRO A 226 7.48 -2.87 0.13
CA PRO A 226 7.85 -1.59 -0.44
C PRO A 226 8.92 -0.88 0.40
N GLY A 227 9.93 -0.32 -0.26
CA GLY A 227 10.96 0.46 0.42
C GLY A 227 10.43 1.77 1.00
N TYR A 228 11.20 2.38 1.90
CA TYR A 228 10.90 3.72 2.40
C TYR A 228 10.76 4.71 1.25
N ALA A 229 9.74 5.58 1.33
CA ALA A 229 9.39 6.53 0.28
C ALA A 229 9.25 5.88 -1.11
N SER A 230 8.76 4.65 -1.17
CA SER A 230 8.23 4.07 -2.39
C SER A 230 6.92 4.76 -2.77
N HIS A 231 6.59 4.75 -4.06
CA HIS A 231 5.42 5.45 -4.59
C HIS A 231 4.71 4.61 -5.65
N LEU A 232 3.38 4.52 -5.55
CA LEU A 232 2.50 3.95 -6.57
C LEU A 232 1.68 5.08 -7.20
N VAL A 233 1.86 5.32 -8.49
CA VAL A 233 1.25 6.44 -9.22
C VAL A 233 0.30 5.91 -10.28
N HIS A 234 -0.90 6.47 -10.32
CA HIS A 234 -1.88 6.20 -11.36
C HIS A 234 -2.13 7.47 -12.16
N GLU A 235 -1.73 7.47 -13.42
CA GLU A 235 -1.87 8.60 -14.33
C GLU A 235 -3.01 8.32 -15.32
N LEU A 236 -4.03 9.17 -15.34
CA LEU A 236 -5.05 9.17 -16.37
C LEU A 236 -4.60 10.07 -17.53
N TRP A 237 -4.50 9.47 -18.71
CA TRP A 237 -4.09 10.14 -19.93
C TRP A 237 -5.23 10.20 -20.94
N LYS A 238 -5.18 11.21 -21.81
CA LYS A 238 -6.07 11.35 -22.97
C LYS A 238 -5.22 11.48 -24.23
N ASP A 239 -5.42 10.61 -25.20
CA ASP A 239 -4.72 10.69 -26.48
C ASP A 239 -5.33 11.74 -27.43
N THR A 240 -4.69 11.92 -28.59
CA THR A 240 -5.14 12.85 -29.63
C THR A 240 -6.46 12.43 -30.29
N SER A 241 -6.88 11.17 -30.16
CA SER A 241 -8.18 10.68 -30.61
C SER A 241 -9.28 10.85 -29.56
N GLY A 242 -8.93 11.39 -28.39
CA GLY A 242 -9.84 11.64 -27.28
C GLY A 242 -10.13 10.41 -26.41
N GLN A 243 -9.43 9.29 -26.63
CA GLN A 243 -9.56 8.09 -25.80
C GLN A 243 -8.73 8.21 -24.53
N TYR A 244 -9.24 7.64 -23.44
CA TYR A 244 -8.59 7.68 -22.13
C TYR A 244 -7.90 6.35 -21.81
N TYR A 245 -6.71 6.44 -21.21
CA TYR A 245 -5.94 5.29 -20.73
C TYR A 245 -5.27 5.61 -19.39
N VAL A 246 -5.00 4.57 -18.62
CA VAL A 246 -4.32 4.62 -17.32
C VAL A 246 -2.91 4.06 -17.47
N GLN A 247 -1.93 4.78 -16.94
CA GLN A 247 -0.60 4.24 -16.69
C GLN A 247 -0.39 4.11 -15.19
N VAL A 248 0.03 2.92 -14.77
CA VAL A 248 0.41 2.65 -13.38
C VAL A 248 1.92 2.57 -13.30
N LEU A 249 2.52 3.43 -12.48
CA LEU A 249 3.97 3.56 -12.31
C LEU A 249 4.33 3.24 -10.86
N PHE A 250 5.50 2.63 -10.67
CA PHE A 250 6.07 2.38 -9.35
C PHE A 250 7.48 2.93 -9.25
N SER A 251 7.82 3.45 -8.08
CA SER A 251 9.19 3.82 -7.69
C SER A 251 9.50 3.14 -6.36
N ASP A 252 10.60 2.39 -6.31
CA ASP A 252 10.98 1.58 -5.16
C ASP A 252 11.51 2.40 -3.96
N GLY A 253 11.75 3.72 -4.11
CA GLY A 253 12.28 4.56 -3.05
C GLY A 253 12.64 5.99 -3.50
N PRO A 254 13.23 6.83 -2.62
CA PRO A 254 13.38 8.26 -2.85
C PRO A 254 14.35 8.63 -3.98
N TYR A 255 15.21 7.69 -4.38
CA TYR A 255 16.25 7.89 -5.38
C TYR A 255 16.11 6.95 -6.58
N THR A 256 14.96 6.27 -6.72
CA THR A 256 14.74 5.33 -7.82
C THR A 256 13.82 5.94 -8.88
N ASP A 257 14.11 5.58 -10.13
CA ASP A 257 13.31 5.99 -11.26
C ASP A 257 11.94 5.31 -11.27
N TYR A 258 10.89 6.05 -11.66
CA TYR A 258 9.60 5.46 -11.98
C TYR A 258 9.72 4.48 -13.15
N ARG A 259 9.15 3.29 -12.96
CA ARG A 259 8.96 2.25 -13.97
C ARG A 259 7.49 1.98 -14.15
N SER A 260 7.06 1.77 -15.39
CA SER A 260 5.69 1.35 -15.67
C SER A 260 5.49 -0.08 -15.17
N ILE A 261 4.44 -0.28 -14.38
CA ILE A 261 3.93 -1.60 -13.98
C ILE A 261 2.60 -1.90 -14.66
N THR A 262 2.13 -1.05 -15.59
CA THR A 262 0.82 -1.18 -16.24
C THR A 262 0.56 -2.57 -16.82
N TYR A 263 1.57 -3.19 -17.43
CA TYR A 263 1.46 -4.51 -18.06
C TYR A 263 1.54 -5.67 -17.05
N THR A 264 1.86 -5.42 -15.78
CA THR A 264 1.90 -6.48 -14.76
C THR A 264 0.55 -6.64 -14.07
N LEU A 265 -0.36 -5.68 -14.22
CA LEU A 265 -1.74 -5.74 -13.75
C LEU A 265 -2.52 -6.76 -14.59
N ASP A 266 -3.24 -7.68 -13.95
CA ASP A 266 -3.94 -8.78 -14.63
C ASP A 266 -4.87 -8.29 -15.76
N GLU A 267 -5.72 -7.31 -15.45
CA GLU A 267 -6.70 -6.71 -16.37
C GLU A 267 -6.03 -5.89 -17.50
N CYS A 268 -4.77 -5.51 -17.30
CA CYS A 268 -4.03 -4.62 -18.18
C CYS A 268 -2.81 -5.29 -18.86
N SER A 269 -2.67 -6.61 -18.72
CA SER A 269 -1.48 -7.37 -19.13
C SER A 269 -1.11 -7.25 -20.61
N HIS A 270 -2.09 -6.94 -21.46
CA HIS A 270 -1.91 -6.74 -22.90
C HIS A 270 -1.61 -5.29 -23.31
N TYR A 271 -1.53 -4.35 -22.35
CA TYR A 271 -1.52 -2.91 -22.62
C TYR A 271 -0.29 -2.18 -22.05
N ALA A 272 0.90 -2.53 -22.55
CA ALA A 272 2.17 -1.97 -22.06
C ALA A 272 2.28 -0.43 -22.17
N SER A 273 1.67 0.18 -23.20
CA SER A 273 1.69 1.63 -23.42
C SER A 273 0.62 2.40 -22.64
N GLY A 274 -0.30 1.72 -21.96
CA GLY A 274 -1.41 2.33 -21.24
C GLY A 274 -2.69 1.50 -21.34
N CYS A 275 -3.29 1.21 -20.20
CA CYS A 275 -4.50 0.39 -20.10
C CYS A 275 -5.74 1.23 -20.44
N PRO A 276 -6.60 0.83 -21.39
CA PRO A 276 -7.81 1.61 -21.69
C PRO A 276 -8.64 1.83 -20.43
N TRP A 277 -9.06 3.07 -20.18
CA TRP A 277 -9.76 3.46 -18.96
C TRP A 277 -10.94 2.56 -18.64
N LYS A 278 -11.73 2.19 -19.65
CA LYS A 278 -12.89 1.31 -19.49
C LYS A 278 -12.50 -0.08 -18.98
N ILE A 279 -11.39 -0.64 -19.47
CA ILE A 279 -10.89 -1.95 -19.04
C ILE A 279 -10.41 -1.87 -17.59
N PHE A 280 -9.56 -0.88 -17.28
CA PHE A 280 -9.06 -0.67 -15.91
C PHE A 280 -10.21 -0.50 -14.90
N ASN A 281 -11.17 0.39 -15.21
CA ASN A 281 -12.28 0.69 -14.32
C ASN A 281 -13.22 -0.52 -14.13
N GLN A 282 -13.50 -1.29 -15.19
CA GLN A 282 -14.39 -2.45 -15.10
C GLN A 282 -13.72 -3.64 -14.42
N GLY A 283 -12.45 -3.89 -14.72
CA GLY A 283 -11.70 -5.03 -14.19
C GLY A 283 -11.53 -4.98 -12.67
N TYR A 284 -11.37 -3.80 -12.10
CA TYR A 284 -11.19 -3.63 -10.65
C TYR A 284 -12.45 -3.18 -9.89
N ALA A 285 -13.59 -3.02 -10.59
CA ALA A 285 -14.83 -2.55 -9.97
C ALA A 285 -15.35 -3.47 -8.84
N SER A 286 -15.08 -4.77 -8.91
CA SER A 286 -15.50 -5.75 -7.90
C SER A 286 -14.81 -5.57 -6.54
N TYR A 287 -13.64 -4.91 -6.51
CA TYR A 287 -12.90 -4.62 -5.29
C TYR A 287 -13.32 -3.30 -4.63
N VAL A 288 -14.11 -2.47 -5.31
CA VAL A 288 -14.63 -1.23 -4.72
C VAL A 288 -15.65 -1.57 -3.64
N ILE A 289 -15.48 -1.01 -2.45
CA ILE A 289 -16.31 -1.32 -1.29
C ILE A 289 -17.26 -0.17 -0.93
N PRO A 290 -18.51 -0.16 -1.42
CA PRO A 290 -19.47 0.86 -1.01
C PRO A 290 -19.84 0.66 0.47
N ASN A 291 -19.97 1.78 1.19
CA ASN A 291 -20.34 1.80 2.61
C ASN A 291 -19.38 0.97 3.48
N PHE A 292 -18.08 1.25 3.39
CA PHE A 292 -17.02 0.57 4.14
C PHE A 292 -17.42 0.21 5.58
N TRP A 293 -17.85 1.20 6.38
CA TRP A 293 -18.19 1.01 7.79
C TRP A 293 -19.35 0.03 8.03
N GLN A 294 -20.32 -0.04 7.11
CA GLN A 294 -21.41 -1.02 7.21
C GLN A 294 -20.91 -2.44 6.97
N ARG A 295 -20.05 -2.63 5.96
CA ARG A 295 -19.40 -3.92 5.67
C ARG A 295 -18.48 -4.34 6.81
N CYS A 296 -17.73 -3.38 7.31
CA CYS A 296 -16.77 -3.54 8.38
C CYS A 296 -17.41 -4.01 9.70
N ALA A 297 -18.65 -3.59 9.96
CA ALA A 297 -19.42 -4.01 11.12
C ALA A 297 -20.06 -5.41 11.00
N GLN A 298 -20.03 -6.06 9.83
CA GLN A 298 -20.64 -7.37 9.61
C GLN A 298 -19.88 -8.48 10.35
N THR A 299 -20.62 -9.36 11.02
CA THR A 299 -20.05 -10.45 11.84
C THR A 299 -20.40 -11.87 11.36
N ASN A 300 -21.19 -11.99 10.30
CA ASN A 300 -21.67 -13.27 9.73
C ASN A 300 -20.86 -13.67 8.50
#